data_AF-A0A453P6N1-F1
#
_entry.id   AF-A0A453P6N1-F1
#
_cell.length_a   1.000
_cell.length_b   1.000
_cell.length_c   1.000
_cell.angle_alpha   90.00
_cell.angle_beta   90.00
_cell.angle_gamma   90.00
#
_symmetry.space_group_name_H-M   'P 1'
#
loop_
_entity.id
_entity.type
_entity.pdbx_description
1 polymer ?
#
loop_
_entity_poly.entity_id
_entity_poly.type
_entity_poly.pdbx_seq_one_letter_code
_entity_poly.pdbx_strand_id
1 'polypeptide(L)'
;MGAARVRELFARAKKESPSIIFIDEIDAVAKSRDGRYRIVSNDEREQTLNQLLTEMDGFDTNSAVIVLGATNRADVLDPALRRPGRFDRVVTVEAPDKFGRESILKVHANRKELPLGKDVDLSGIAAMTTGFTGADLANLVNEAALLAGRSNKEIVEKIDFISAVERSIAGIEKKHVKLKGNEKAVVARHEVGHAVVGTAVANLLPGQPRVEKLSILPRSGGALGFTYTPPTTEDRYLLFVDELRGRLVTLLGGRAAEEIVLAGRVSTGALDDIRRATDMAYKAVAEYGLNQRIGPISLATLSNGGLDDSGGSPFGRDQGHLVDLVQGEVKALLQSALEVALSVIRANPAVLEGLGAYLEENEKVEGEELQEWLKSVVAPEELSSFITGKQEHVLQLEVGL
;
A
#
# COMPACT_ATOMS: atom_id res chain seq x y z
N MET A 1 -16.38 -1.14 35.72
CA MET A 1 -17.52 -0.23 35.38
C MET A 1 -18.24 -0.54 34.06
N GLY A 2 -17.59 -1.18 33.07
CA GLY A 2 -18.16 -1.38 31.72
C GLY A 2 -19.46 -2.20 31.65
N ALA A 3 -19.58 -3.28 32.44
CA ALA A 3 -20.77 -4.12 32.46
C ALA A 3 -22.07 -3.36 32.80
N ALA A 4 -22.02 -2.40 33.73
CA ALA A 4 -23.21 -1.60 34.07
C ALA A 4 -23.69 -0.73 32.90
N ARG A 5 -22.75 -0.13 32.15
CA ARG A 5 -23.05 0.67 30.96
C ARG A 5 -23.66 -0.18 29.83
N VAL A 6 -23.19 -1.42 29.67
CA VAL A 6 -23.77 -2.36 28.70
C VAL A 6 -25.23 -2.67 29.06
N ARG A 7 -25.55 -2.96 30.32
CA ARG A 7 -26.95 -3.18 30.73
C ARG A 7 -27.84 -1.97 30.46
N GLU A 8 -27.35 -0.78 30.82
CA GLU A 8 -28.11 0.46 30.61
C GLU A 8 -28.37 0.74 29.13
N LEU A 9 -27.36 0.51 28.26
CA LEU A 9 -27.48 0.63 26.81
C LEU A 9 -28.60 -0.27 26.25
N PHE A 10 -28.60 -1.56 26.63
CA PHE A 10 -29.61 -2.51 26.15
C PHE A 10 -30.99 -2.25 26.75
N ALA A 11 -31.08 -1.86 28.03
CA ALA A 11 -32.34 -1.47 28.65
C ALA A 11 -32.99 -0.27 27.94
N ARG A 12 -32.18 0.74 27.59
CA ARG A 12 -32.64 1.90 26.83
C ARG A 12 -33.09 1.53 25.41
N ALA A 13 -32.29 0.74 24.70
CA ALA A 13 -32.64 0.28 23.35
C ALA A 13 -33.95 -0.53 23.32
N LYS A 14 -34.18 -1.39 24.33
CA LYS A 14 -35.43 -2.15 24.49
C LYS A 14 -36.63 -1.23 24.72
N LYS A 15 -36.46 -0.17 25.53
CA LYS A 15 -37.51 0.84 25.80
C LYS A 15 -37.87 1.66 24.56
N GLU A 16 -36.88 1.94 23.70
CA GLU A 16 -37.02 2.72 22.47
C GLU A 16 -37.25 1.86 21.21
N SER A 17 -37.65 0.58 21.37
CA SER A 17 -37.90 -0.34 20.24
C SER A 17 -39.01 0.18 19.31
N PRO A 18 -38.82 0.16 17.96
CA PRO A 18 -37.68 -0.41 17.23
C PRO A 18 -36.44 0.50 17.25
N SER A 19 -35.27 -0.08 17.53
CA SER A 19 -34.02 0.67 17.68
C SER A 19 -32.79 -0.08 17.13
N ILE A 20 -31.71 0.67 16.89
CA ILE A 20 -30.40 0.14 16.46
C ILE A 20 -29.35 0.52 17.50
N ILE A 21 -28.60 -0.47 17.98
CA ILE A 21 -27.40 -0.27 18.78
C ILE A 21 -26.19 -0.36 17.84
N PHE A 22 -25.36 0.69 17.77
CA PHE A 22 -24.11 0.67 17.03
C PHE A 22 -22.92 0.72 17.99
N ILE A 23 -22.02 -0.25 17.88
CA ILE A 23 -20.80 -0.38 18.68
C ILE A 23 -19.61 -0.27 17.73
N ASP A 24 -18.98 0.90 17.69
CA ASP A 24 -17.73 1.09 16.96
C ASP A 24 -16.54 0.49 17.74
N GLU A 25 -15.49 0.11 17.02
CA GLU A 25 -14.28 -0.52 17.56
C GLU A 25 -14.58 -1.63 18.60
N ILE A 26 -15.45 -2.57 18.24
CA ILE A 26 -15.89 -3.63 19.18
C ILE A 26 -14.71 -4.45 19.71
N ASP A 27 -13.61 -4.57 18.96
CA ASP A 27 -12.38 -5.22 19.40
C ASP A 27 -11.72 -4.55 20.62
N ALA A 28 -12.07 -3.31 20.99
CA ALA A 28 -11.66 -2.72 22.27
C ALA A 28 -12.24 -3.52 23.46
N VAL A 29 -13.49 -3.97 23.36
CA VAL A 29 -14.19 -4.69 24.45
C VAL A 29 -14.20 -6.21 24.26
N ALA A 30 -13.84 -6.70 23.07
CA ALA A 30 -14.14 -8.07 22.62
C ALA A 30 -12.96 -8.94 22.18
N LYS A 31 -11.72 -8.70 22.62
CA LYS A 31 -10.59 -9.57 22.21
C LYS A 31 -10.63 -10.94 22.88
N SER A 32 -10.22 -11.96 22.12
CA SER A 32 -9.95 -13.29 22.62
C SER A 32 -8.85 -13.29 23.68
N ARG A 33 -8.90 -14.28 24.58
CA ARG A 33 -7.88 -14.50 25.61
C ARG A 33 -6.55 -14.86 24.95
N ASP A 34 -5.55 -13.98 25.03
CA ASP A 34 -4.19 -14.34 24.65
C ASP A 34 -3.62 -15.29 25.71
N GLY A 35 -3.60 -16.59 25.41
CA GLY A 35 -3.22 -17.66 26.33
C GLY A 35 -1.76 -17.65 26.82
N ARG A 36 -0.96 -16.62 26.51
CA ARG A 36 0.48 -16.57 26.84
C ARG A 36 0.87 -15.57 27.93
N TYR A 37 0.02 -14.63 28.32
CA TYR A 37 0.34 -13.66 29.37
C TYR A 37 -0.78 -13.54 30.41
N ARG A 38 -0.72 -14.37 31.45
CA ARG A 38 -1.48 -14.18 32.69
C ARG A 38 -0.91 -12.98 33.46
N ILE A 39 -1.31 -11.77 33.11
CA ILE A 39 -1.12 -10.58 33.97
C ILE A 39 -2.48 -9.90 34.17
N VAL A 40 -2.95 -9.99 35.42
CA VAL A 40 -3.94 -9.27 36.26
C VAL A 40 -4.81 -8.12 35.70
N SER A 41 -4.66 -7.59 34.48
CA SER A 41 -5.46 -6.46 33.97
C SER A 41 -6.68 -6.84 33.12
N ASN A 42 -7.04 -8.12 33.00
CA ASN A 42 -8.07 -8.58 32.05
C ASN A 42 -9.50 -8.65 32.61
N ASP A 43 -9.68 -8.52 33.93
CA ASP A 43 -10.95 -8.83 34.60
C ASP A 43 -12.10 -7.87 34.24
N GLU A 44 -11.86 -6.55 34.16
CA GLU A 44 -12.92 -5.59 33.81
C GLU A 44 -13.41 -5.76 32.37
N ARG A 45 -12.49 -6.13 31.49
CA ARG A 45 -12.79 -6.36 30.08
C ARG A 45 -13.58 -7.64 29.88
N GLU A 46 -13.14 -8.73 30.52
CA GLU A 46 -13.87 -10.01 30.50
C GLU A 46 -15.29 -9.85 31.09
N GLN A 47 -15.43 -9.08 32.18
CA GLN A 47 -16.75 -8.79 32.74
C GLN A 47 -17.64 -8.01 31.77
N THR A 48 -17.07 -7.06 31.04
CA THR A 48 -17.81 -6.24 30.05
C THR A 48 -18.20 -7.08 28.83
N LEU A 49 -17.32 -7.94 28.32
CA LEU A 49 -17.59 -8.89 27.25
C LEU A 49 -18.70 -9.86 27.65
N ASN A 50 -18.58 -10.53 28.79
CA ASN A 50 -19.59 -11.48 29.26
C ASN A 50 -20.96 -10.83 29.45
N GLN A 51 -20.99 -9.58 29.92
CA GLN A 51 -22.25 -8.84 30.02
C GLN A 51 -22.85 -8.55 28.64
N LEU A 52 -22.03 -8.18 27.65
CA LEU A 52 -22.49 -8.00 26.27
C LEU A 52 -23.10 -9.30 25.71
N LEU A 53 -22.40 -10.43 25.90
CA LEU A 53 -22.91 -11.74 25.49
C LEU A 53 -24.24 -12.09 26.17
N THR A 54 -24.38 -11.78 27.45
CA THR A 54 -25.60 -12.04 28.24
C THR A 54 -26.78 -11.20 27.74
N GLU A 55 -26.55 -9.92 27.42
CA GLU A 55 -27.60 -9.06 26.87
C GLU A 55 -28.03 -9.47 25.46
N MET A 56 -27.09 -10.00 24.65
CA MET A 56 -27.38 -10.53 23.31
C MET A 56 -28.14 -11.86 23.37
N ASP A 57 -27.79 -12.78 24.28
CA ASP A 57 -28.52 -14.04 24.45
C ASP A 57 -29.92 -13.83 25.05
N GLY A 58 -30.13 -12.70 25.75
CA GLY A 58 -31.38 -12.33 26.43
C GLY A 58 -32.41 -11.60 25.57
N PHE A 59 -32.32 -11.65 24.24
CA PHE A 59 -33.33 -11.06 23.36
C PHE A 59 -34.59 -11.92 23.29
N ASP A 60 -35.71 -11.33 23.69
CA ASP A 60 -37.04 -11.89 23.47
C ASP A 60 -37.46 -11.60 22.02
N THR A 61 -38.08 -12.58 21.35
CA THR A 61 -38.47 -12.47 19.92
C THR A 61 -39.40 -11.27 19.60
N ASN A 62 -39.94 -10.60 20.63
CA ASN A 62 -40.84 -9.47 20.52
C ASN A 62 -40.17 -8.08 20.50
N SER A 63 -38.88 -7.96 20.83
CA SER A 63 -38.18 -6.65 20.79
C SER A 63 -37.42 -6.48 19.47
N ALA A 64 -37.80 -5.47 18.68
CA ALA A 64 -37.19 -5.16 17.38
C ALA A 64 -35.92 -4.31 17.56
N VAL A 65 -34.89 -4.88 18.19
CA VAL A 65 -33.59 -4.24 18.41
C VAL A 65 -32.53 -4.91 17.55
N ILE A 66 -31.82 -4.12 16.74
CA ILE A 66 -30.71 -4.61 15.91
C ILE A 66 -29.39 -4.14 16.51
N VAL A 67 -28.44 -5.05 16.68
CA VAL A 67 -27.08 -4.72 17.16
C VAL A 67 -26.10 -4.78 15.99
N LEU A 68 -25.40 -3.69 15.74
CA LEU A 68 -24.35 -3.55 14.74
C LEU A 68 -23.02 -3.29 15.44
N GLY A 69 -21.99 -4.03 15.06
CA GLY A 69 -20.62 -3.85 15.52
C GLY A 69 -19.68 -3.56 14.35
N ALA A 70 -18.74 -2.64 14.53
CA ALA A 70 -17.68 -2.36 13.56
C ALA A 70 -16.30 -2.66 14.16
N THR A 71 -15.41 -3.25 13.37
CA THR A 71 -14.00 -3.44 13.74
C THR A 71 -13.11 -3.53 12.50
N ASN A 72 -11.86 -3.10 12.64
CA ASN A 72 -10.80 -3.34 11.66
C ASN A 72 -10.03 -4.65 11.93
N ARG A 73 -10.34 -5.36 13.03
CA ARG A 73 -9.59 -6.55 13.49
C ARG A 73 -10.53 -7.69 13.87
N ALA A 74 -11.17 -8.29 12.87
CA ALA A 74 -12.05 -9.44 13.09
C ALA A 74 -11.30 -10.70 13.58
N ASP A 75 -9.99 -10.79 13.31
CA ASP A 75 -9.08 -11.88 13.69
C ASP A 75 -8.90 -12.02 15.20
N VAL A 76 -8.90 -10.90 15.93
CA VAL A 76 -8.70 -10.89 17.39
C VAL A 76 -9.99 -10.98 18.19
N LEU A 77 -11.16 -10.98 17.55
CA LEU A 77 -12.44 -11.04 18.24
C LEU A 77 -12.68 -12.41 18.87
N ASP A 78 -13.23 -12.40 20.08
CA ASP A 78 -13.67 -13.61 20.76
C ASP A 78 -14.64 -14.40 19.87
N PRO A 79 -14.35 -15.68 19.53
CA PRO A 79 -15.22 -16.51 18.70
C PRO A 79 -16.65 -16.64 19.24
N ALA A 80 -16.85 -16.47 20.55
CA ALA A 80 -18.16 -16.52 21.18
C ALA A 80 -19.11 -15.43 20.64
N LEU A 81 -18.60 -14.30 20.15
CA LEU A 81 -19.43 -13.22 19.58
C LEU A 81 -20.05 -13.59 18.24
N ARG A 82 -19.41 -14.47 17.48
CA ARG A 82 -19.84 -14.91 16.14
C ARG A 82 -20.81 -16.09 16.15
N ARG A 83 -21.22 -16.54 17.35
CA ARG A 83 -22.15 -17.66 17.50
C ARG A 83 -23.59 -17.24 17.11
N PRO A 84 -24.41 -18.17 16.61
CA PRO A 84 -25.82 -17.89 16.29
C PRO A 84 -26.55 -17.26 17.48
N GLY A 85 -27.38 -16.24 17.21
CA GLY A 85 -28.09 -15.45 18.24
C GLY A 85 -27.33 -14.23 18.75
N ARG A 86 -26.07 -14.02 18.30
CA ARG A 86 -25.26 -12.84 18.64
C ARG A 86 -24.94 -12.03 17.38
N PHE A 87 -23.67 -11.91 16.99
CA PHE A 87 -23.28 -11.39 15.67
C PHE A 87 -23.26 -12.56 14.68
N ASP A 88 -24.45 -13.01 14.32
CA ASP A 88 -24.67 -14.12 13.38
C ASP A 88 -24.46 -13.73 11.91
N ARG A 89 -24.46 -12.43 11.62
CA ARG A 89 -24.14 -11.85 10.31
C ARG A 89 -22.87 -11.03 10.37
N VAL A 90 -21.90 -11.42 9.53
CA VAL A 90 -20.67 -10.66 9.28
C VAL A 90 -20.76 -10.12 7.86
N VAL A 91 -20.71 -8.80 7.73
CA VAL A 91 -20.68 -8.13 6.43
C VAL A 91 -19.32 -7.47 6.29
N THR A 92 -18.49 -8.02 5.41
CA THR A 92 -17.19 -7.42 5.08
C THR A 92 -17.43 -6.22 4.18
N VAL A 93 -16.93 -5.05 4.59
CA VAL A 93 -16.94 -3.83 3.77
C VAL A 93 -15.54 -3.66 3.20
N GLU A 94 -15.39 -4.00 1.91
CA GLU A 94 -14.12 -3.88 1.22
C GLU A 94 -13.87 -2.43 0.74
N ALA A 95 -12.63 -2.14 0.37
CA ALA A 95 -12.31 -0.88 -0.29
C ALA A 95 -13.08 -0.78 -1.62
N PRO A 96 -13.56 0.42 -1.99
CA PRO A 96 -14.35 0.60 -3.20
C PRO A 96 -13.54 0.33 -4.48
N ASP A 97 -14.18 -0.34 -5.44
CA ASP A 97 -13.71 -0.43 -6.81
C ASP A 97 -13.80 0.92 -7.53
N LYS A 98 -13.28 1.03 -8.75
CA LYS A 98 -13.31 2.28 -9.54
C LYS A 98 -14.70 2.92 -9.61
N PHE A 99 -15.76 2.15 -9.86
CA PHE A 99 -17.11 2.68 -9.96
C PHE A 99 -17.66 3.14 -8.61
N GLY A 100 -17.34 2.41 -7.54
CA GLY A 100 -17.59 2.80 -6.16
C GLY A 100 -16.88 4.09 -5.80
N ARG A 101 -15.61 4.24 -6.17
CA ARG A 101 -14.83 5.48 -5.96
C ARG A 101 -15.46 6.66 -6.69
N GLU A 102 -15.84 6.49 -7.96
CA GLU A 102 -16.55 7.52 -8.73
C GLU A 102 -17.87 7.92 -8.05
N SER A 103 -18.64 6.95 -7.58
CA SER A 103 -19.91 7.20 -6.88
C SER A 103 -19.71 7.95 -5.56
N ILE A 104 -18.68 7.58 -4.78
CA ILE A 104 -18.32 8.25 -3.54
C ILE A 104 -17.86 9.69 -3.82
N LEU A 105 -17.03 9.90 -4.85
CA LEU A 105 -16.61 11.24 -5.28
C LEU A 105 -17.81 12.11 -5.64
N LYS A 106 -18.78 11.58 -6.40
CA LYS A 106 -20.03 12.28 -6.73
C LYS A 106 -20.83 12.66 -5.49
N VAL A 107 -20.98 11.74 -4.53
CA VAL A 107 -21.69 11.99 -3.27
C VAL A 107 -21.03 13.14 -2.50
N HIS A 108 -19.70 13.13 -2.35
CA HIS A 108 -19.00 14.16 -1.60
C HIS A 108 -18.94 15.51 -2.35
N ALA A 109 -18.82 15.50 -3.67
CA ALA A 109 -18.90 16.72 -4.49
C ALA A 109 -20.28 17.37 -4.36
N ASN A 110 -21.36 16.60 -4.48
CA ASN A 110 -22.73 17.08 -4.38
C ASN A 110 -23.08 17.54 -2.95
N ARG A 111 -22.70 16.77 -1.93
CA ARG A 111 -22.99 17.10 -0.52
C ARG A 111 -22.35 18.42 -0.08
N LYS A 112 -21.23 18.79 -0.70
CA LYS A 112 -20.53 20.07 -0.43
C LYS A 112 -20.94 21.18 -1.39
N GLU A 113 -21.87 20.92 -2.32
CA GLU A 113 -22.30 21.86 -3.35
C GLU A 113 -21.11 22.48 -4.12
N LEU A 114 -20.08 21.65 -4.39
CA LEU A 114 -18.85 22.12 -5.00
C LEU A 114 -19.11 22.57 -6.45
N PRO A 115 -18.80 23.84 -6.80
CA PRO A 115 -18.89 24.29 -8.18
C PRO A 115 -17.78 23.63 -9.00
N LEU A 116 -18.09 22.54 -9.69
CA LEU A 116 -17.14 21.81 -10.53
C LEU A 116 -17.01 22.47 -11.91
N GLY A 117 -15.78 22.56 -12.40
CA GLY A 117 -15.48 22.94 -13.77
C GLY A 117 -16.00 21.90 -14.77
N LYS A 118 -16.27 22.34 -16.00
CA LYS A 118 -16.75 21.46 -17.09
C LYS A 118 -15.72 20.39 -17.49
N ASP A 119 -14.47 20.61 -17.13
CA ASP A 119 -13.31 19.76 -17.40
C ASP A 119 -13.10 18.67 -16.33
N VAL A 120 -13.88 18.67 -15.25
CA VAL A 120 -13.75 17.70 -14.16
C VAL A 120 -14.41 16.38 -14.54
N ASP A 121 -13.56 15.40 -14.88
CA ASP A 121 -13.98 14.01 -15.04
C ASP A 121 -13.69 13.20 -13.76
N LEU A 122 -14.75 12.97 -12.96
CA LEU A 122 -14.67 12.18 -11.73
C LEU A 122 -14.34 10.70 -11.99
N SER A 123 -14.63 10.17 -13.18
CA SER A 123 -14.26 8.79 -13.54
C SER A 123 -12.76 8.66 -13.76
N GLY A 124 -12.15 9.65 -14.43
CA GLY A 124 -10.70 9.78 -14.54
C GLY A 124 -10.01 9.91 -13.16
N ILE A 125 -10.57 10.73 -12.27
CA ILE A 125 -10.04 10.87 -10.90
C ILE A 125 -10.18 9.57 -10.10
N ALA A 126 -11.30 8.83 -10.27
CA ALA A 126 -11.48 7.51 -9.66
C ALA A 126 -10.43 6.49 -10.13
N ALA A 127 -9.99 6.56 -11.39
CA ALA A 127 -8.91 5.72 -11.89
C ALA A 127 -7.58 6.02 -11.17
N MET A 128 -7.26 7.31 -10.96
CA MET A 128 -6.01 7.75 -10.30
C MET A 128 -5.96 7.43 -8.79
N THR A 129 -7.09 7.08 -8.18
CA THR A 129 -7.25 6.90 -6.72
C THR A 129 -7.40 5.43 -6.34
N THR A 130 -6.77 4.54 -7.10
CA THR A 130 -6.76 3.10 -6.82
C THR A 130 -6.29 2.83 -5.38
N GLY A 131 -7.06 2.02 -4.64
CA GLY A 131 -6.81 1.70 -3.23
C GLY A 131 -7.31 2.72 -2.22
N PHE A 132 -7.88 3.85 -2.64
CA PHE A 132 -8.43 4.85 -1.72
C PHE A 132 -9.71 4.35 -1.06
N THR A 133 -9.85 4.60 0.24
CA THR A 133 -11.08 4.34 0.99
C THR A 133 -12.09 5.46 0.80
N GLY A 134 -13.34 5.27 1.26
CA GLY A 134 -14.34 6.33 1.23
C GLY A 134 -13.93 7.59 2.00
N ALA A 135 -13.20 7.42 3.11
CA ALA A 135 -12.66 8.55 3.87
C ALA A 135 -11.57 9.30 3.10
N ASP A 136 -10.69 8.58 2.40
CA ASP A 136 -9.63 9.18 1.58
C ASP A 136 -10.22 10.01 0.43
N LEU A 137 -11.28 9.50 -0.22
CA LEU A 137 -11.99 10.23 -1.28
C LEU A 137 -12.73 11.46 -0.76
N ALA A 138 -13.34 11.38 0.43
CA ALA A 138 -13.97 12.52 1.08
C ALA A 138 -12.95 13.63 1.39
N ASN A 139 -11.76 13.24 1.84
CA ASN A 139 -10.63 14.14 2.09
C ASN A 139 -10.07 14.71 0.78
N LEU A 140 -9.96 13.90 -0.28
CA LEU A 140 -9.52 14.33 -1.60
C LEU A 140 -10.40 15.45 -2.15
N VAL A 141 -11.72 15.29 -2.11
CA VAL A 141 -12.69 16.31 -2.54
C VAL A 141 -12.53 17.59 -1.71
N ASN A 142 -12.27 17.45 -0.40
CA ASN A 142 -11.98 18.60 0.46
C ASN A 142 -10.71 19.35 0.05
N GLU A 143 -9.64 18.61 -0.20
CA GLU A 143 -8.35 19.19 -0.58
C GLU A 143 -8.42 19.87 -1.94
N ALA A 144 -9.13 19.30 -2.92
CA ALA A 144 -9.36 19.96 -4.21
C ALA A 144 -10.05 21.32 -4.03
N ALA A 145 -11.09 21.37 -3.19
CA ALA A 145 -11.79 22.62 -2.85
C ALA A 145 -10.87 23.65 -2.17
N LEU A 146 -10.05 23.21 -1.21
CA LEU A 146 -9.11 24.08 -0.51
C LEU A 146 -8.01 24.62 -1.45
N LEU A 147 -7.55 23.83 -2.42
CA LEU A 147 -6.56 24.23 -3.41
C LEU A 147 -7.13 25.28 -4.38
N ALA A 148 -8.36 25.08 -4.86
CA ALA A 148 -9.07 26.07 -5.66
C ALA A 148 -9.27 27.38 -4.90
N GLY A 149 -9.76 27.30 -3.65
CA GLY A 149 -9.97 28.47 -2.79
C GLY A 149 -8.68 29.23 -2.46
N ARG A 150 -7.56 28.52 -2.22
CA ARG A 150 -6.24 29.15 -2.03
C ARG A 150 -5.75 29.92 -3.25
N SER A 151 -6.22 29.52 -4.44
CA SER A 151 -5.93 30.19 -5.70
C SER A 151 -6.98 31.25 -6.05
N ASN A 152 -7.87 31.59 -5.10
CA ASN A 152 -9.01 32.50 -5.28
C ASN A 152 -9.91 32.12 -6.47
N LYS A 153 -10.05 30.82 -6.77
CA LYS A 153 -10.98 30.34 -7.80
C LYS A 153 -12.39 30.20 -7.22
N GLU A 154 -13.39 30.57 -8.02
CA GLU A 154 -14.79 30.32 -7.70
C GLU A 154 -15.26 28.91 -8.10
N ILE A 155 -14.49 28.24 -8.96
CA ILE A 155 -14.80 26.92 -9.52
C ILE A 155 -13.61 25.99 -9.28
N VAL A 156 -13.89 24.74 -8.89
CA VAL A 156 -12.88 23.68 -8.73
C VAL A 156 -12.67 23.00 -10.06
N GLU A 157 -11.45 23.09 -10.59
CA GLU A 157 -11.09 22.58 -11.92
C GLU A 157 -10.38 21.22 -11.83
N LYS A 158 -10.18 20.56 -12.98
CA LYS A 158 -9.49 19.26 -13.04
C LYS A 158 -8.11 19.29 -12.38
N ILE A 159 -7.37 20.38 -12.57
CA ILE A 159 -6.01 20.56 -12.02
C ILE A 159 -5.99 20.53 -10.50
N ASP A 160 -7.05 21.01 -9.83
CA ASP A 160 -7.15 21.05 -8.38
C ASP A 160 -7.35 19.63 -7.81
N PHE A 161 -8.11 18.79 -8.51
CA PHE A 161 -8.24 17.36 -8.19
C PHE A 161 -6.95 16.59 -8.42
N ILE A 162 -6.28 16.79 -9.56
CA ILE A 162 -4.98 16.16 -9.84
C ILE A 162 -3.98 16.52 -8.72
N SER A 163 -3.90 17.80 -8.38
CA SER A 163 -3.04 18.29 -7.31
C SER A 163 -3.40 17.70 -5.94
N ALA A 164 -4.70 17.50 -5.67
CA ALA A 164 -5.18 16.85 -4.45
C ALA A 164 -4.79 15.36 -4.41
N VAL A 165 -4.87 14.64 -5.54
CA VAL A 165 -4.45 13.23 -5.65
C VAL A 165 -2.95 13.13 -5.39
N GLU A 166 -2.14 13.95 -6.06
CA GLU A 166 -0.69 13.99 -5.84
C GLU A 166 -0.35 14.28 -4.37
N ARG A 167 -1.06 15.21 -3.75
CA ARG A 167 -0.86 15.56 -2.34
C ARG A 167 -1.28 14.45 -1.38
N SER A 168 -2.30 13.67 -1.74
CA SER A 168 -2.74 12.51 -0.95
C SER A 168 -1.72 11.37 -1.03
N ILE A 169 -1.12 11.15 -2.19
CA ILE A 169 -0.15 10.07 -2.43
C ILE A 169 1.24 10.44 -1.90
N ALA A 170 1.74 11.62 -2.25
CA ALA A 170 3.12 12.02 -1.99
C ALA A 170 3.27 13.01 -0.81
N GLY A 171 2.16 13.48 -0.23
CA GLY A 171 2.17 14.48 0.82
C GLY A 171 2.27 15.93 0.33
N ILE A 172 2.24 16.86 1.29
CA ILE A 172 2.25 18.31 1.07
C ILE A 172 3.66 18.79 0.70
N GLU A 173 3.78 19.47 -0.43
CA GLU A 173 5.01 20.14 -0.86
C GLU A 173 5.46 21.21 0.15
N LYS A 174 6.71 21.13 0.61
CA LYS A 174 7.32 22.05 1.57
C LYS A 174 8.05 23.19 0.84
N LYS A 175 7.33 24.26 0.49
CA LYS A 175 7.87 25.43 -0.24
C LYS A 175 9.14 26.08 0.36
N HIS A 176 9.32 25.97 1.68
CA HIS A 176 10.45 26.59 2.39
C HIS A 176 11.65 25.67 2.61
N VAL A 177 11.51 24.36 2.34
CA VAL A 177 12.61 23.40 2.48
C VAL A 177 13.17 23.15 1.09
N LYS A 178 14.36 23.69 0.84
CA LYS A 178 15.08 23.47 -0.42
C LYS A 178 16.30 22.60 -0.17
N LEU A 179 16.45 21.55 -0.97
CA LEU A 179 17.69 20.79 -1.05
C LEU A 179 18.80 21.70 -1.60
N LYS A 180 20.02 21.55 -1.10
CA LYS A 180 21.16 22.39 -1.50
C LYS A 180 22.33 21.55 -1.98
N GLY A 181 23.03 22.07 -3.00
CA GLY A 181 24.27 21.50 -3.52
C GLY A 181 24.11 20.01 -3.84
N ASN A 182 25.05 19.20 -3.35
CA ASN A 182 25.13 17.78 -3.65
C ASN A 182 23.85 17.01 -3.29
N GLU A 183 23.12 17.38 -2.23
CA GLU A 183 21.87 16.67 -1.87
C GLU A 183 20.82 16.77 -2.97
N LYS A 184 20.72 17.95 -3.62
CA LYS A 184 19.80 18.17 -4.75
C LYS A 184 20.17 17.28 -5.93
N ALA A 185 21.46 17.23 -6.25
CA ALA A 185 21.99 16.37 -7.30
C ALA A 185 21.74 14.88 -7.03
N VAL A 186 21.96 14.41 -5.80
CA VAL A 186 21.69 13.01 -5.40
C VAL A 186 20.21 12.66 -5.59
N VAL A 187 19.30 13.49 -5.05
CA VAL A 187 17.85 13.25 -5.15
C VAL A 187 17.39 13.30 -6.60
N ALA A 188 17.91 14.20 -7.43
CA ALA A 188 17.58 14.25 -8.85
C ALA A 188 17.93 12.96 -9.60
N ARG A 189 19.15 12.43 -9.42
CA ARG A 189 19.51 11.14 -10.04
C ARG A 189 18.77 9.97 -9.43
N HIS A 190 18.42 10.03 -8.15
CA HIS A 190 17.60 9.02 -7.48
C HIS A 190 16.22 8.89 -8.15
N GLU A 191 15.49 10.00 -8.31
CA GLU A 191 14.18 9.99 -8.96
C GLU A 191 14.27 9.58 -10.43
N VAL A 192 15.30 10.05 -11.14
CA VAL A 192 15.55 9.63 -12.53
C VAL A 192 15.87 8.13 -12.60
N GLY A 193 16.54 7.57 -11.58
CA GLY A 193 16.79 6.14 -11.47
C GLY A 193 15.50 5.32 -11.48
N HIS A 194 14.51 5.71 -10.66
CA HIS A 194 13.19 5.10 -10.71
C HIS A 194 12.52 5.28 -12.07
N ALA A 195 12.61 6.47 -12.66
CA ALA A 195 11.99 6.80 -13.94
C ALA A 195 12.52 5.94 -15.10
N VAL A 196 13.85 5.84 -15.20
CA VAL A 196 14.57 5.07 -16.22
C VAL A 196 14.25 3.58 -16.04
N VAL A 197 14.39 3.05 -14.84
CA VAL A 197 14.15 1.62 -14.60
C VAL A 197 12.68 1.26 -14.79
N GLY A 198 11.75 2.07 -14.26
CA GLY A 198 10.31 1.89 -14.47
C GLY A 198 9.94 1.93 -15.96
N THR A 199 10.53 2.83 -16.74
CA THR A 199 10.33 2.89 -18.19
C THR A 199 10.89 1.65 -18.90
N ALA A 200 12.08 1.19 -18.53
CA ALA A 200 12.67 -0.02 -19.09
C ALA A 200 11.79 -1.25 -18.83
N VAL A 201 11.25 -1.38 -17.62
CA VAL A 201 10.27 -2.43 -17.26
C VAL A 201 9.00 -2.31 -18.09
N ALA A 202 8.43 -1.10 -18.20
CA ALA A 202 7.20 -0.86 -18.98
C ALA A 202 7.37 -1.07 -20.49
N ASN A 203 8.60 -0.96 -21.00
CA ASN A 203 8.91 -1.27 -22.40
C ASN A 203 8.94 -2.78 -22.67
N LEU A 204 9.20 -3.62 -21.65
CA LEU A 204 9.20 -5.08 -21.77
C LEU A 204 7.85 -5.71 -21.44
N LEU A 205 7.10 -5.13 -20.49
CA LEU A 205 5.84 -5.66 -20.00
C LEU A 205 4.66 -4.84 -20.53
N PRO A 206 3.81 -5.40 -21.41
CA PRO A 206 2.64 -4.70 -21.93
C PRO A 206 1.67 -4.32 -20.82
N GLY A 207 1.06 -3.14 -20.93
CA GLY A 207 0.02 -2.69 -19.99
C GLY A 207 0.54 -2.18 -18.64
N GLN A 208 1.85 -2.10 -18.44
CA GLN A 208 2.40 -1.41 -17.28
C GLN A 208 2.19 0.11 -17.39
N PRO A 209 1.88 0.78 -16.26
CA PRO A 209 1.74 2.22 -16.24
C PRO A 209 3.09 2.90 -16.52
N ARG A 210 3.03 4.10 -17.12
CA ARG A 210 4.21 4.88 -17.47
C ARG A 210 4.39 6.04 -16.51
N VAL A 211 5.65 6.43 -16.30
CA VAL A 211 6.01 7.56 -15.47
C VAL A 211 5.49 8.84 -16.13
N GLU A 212 4.74 9.66 -15.41
CA GLU A 212 4.17 10.91 -15.95
C GLU A 212 4.81 12.17 -15.39
N LYS A 213 5.43 12.08 -14.20
CA LYS A 213 6.00 13.25 -13.51
C LYS A 213 7.12 12.87 -12.57
N LEU A 214 8.15 13.70 -12.56
CA LEU A 214 9.24 13.68 -11.57
C LEU A 214 9.29 15.01 -10.84
N SER A 215 9.61 14.96 -9.54
CA SER A 215 9.91 16.16 -8.77
C SER A 215 10.87 15.88 -7.64
N ILE A 216 11.76 16.83 -7.36
CA ILE A 216 12.71 16.80 -6.24
C ILE A 216 12.34 17.82 -5.15
N LEU A 217 11.08 18.25 -5.12
CA LEU A 217 10.61 19.15 -4.07
C LEU A 217 10.24 18.34 -2.82
N PRO A 218 10.83 18.64 -1.65
CA PRO A 218 10.55 17.90 -0.43
C PRO A 218 9.07 17.96 -0.05
N ARG A 219 8.51 16.84 0.39
CA ARG A 219 7.11 16.73 0.81
C ARG A 219 6.98 16.32 2.29
N SER A 220 5.79 16.51 2.86
CA SER A 220 5.45 15.97 4.18
C SER A 220 5.40 14.44 4.11
N GLY A 221 5.96 13.75 5.09
CA GLY A 221 6.06 12.28 5.07
C GLY A 221 7.48 11.75 4.86
N GLY A 222 8.46 12.64 4.65
CA GLY A 222 9.89 12.27 4.58
C GLY A 222 10.43 12.07 3.17
N ALA A 223 9.57 12.08 2.15
CA ALA A 223 9.99 12.05 0.75
C ALA A 223 10.70 13.35 0.35
N LEU A 224 11.94 13.22 -0.15
CA LEU A 224 12.77 14.34 -0.63
C LEU A 224 12.56 14.61 -2.13
N GLY A 225 12.06 13.62 -2.87
CA GLY A 225 11.56 13.69 -4.22
C GLY A 225 10.43 12.66 -4.39
N PHE A 226 9.82 12.62 -5.57
CA PHE A 226 8.92 11.54 -5.95
C PHE A 226 8.83 11.36 -7.45
N THR A 227 8.62 10.10 -7.84
CA THR A 227 8.32 9.66 -9.19
C THR A 227 6.86 9.23 -9.26
N TYR A 228 6.05 9.95 -10.03
CA TYR A 228 4.64 9.65 -10.18
C TYR A 228 4.39 8.78 -11.41
N THR A 229 3.83 7.61 -11.15
CA THR A 229 3.33 6.68 -12.15
C THR A 229 1.85 6.45 -11.81
N PRO A 230 0.90 6.97 -12.60
CA PRO A 230 -0.50 6.76 -12.34
C PRO A 230 -0.83 5.26 -12.37
N PRO A 231 -1.76 4.79 -11.52
CA PRO A 231 -2.25 3.42 -11.62
C PRO A 231 -2.92 3.17 -12.98
N THR A 232 -3.03 1.89 -13.35
CA THR A 232 -3.76 1.47 -14.55
C THR A 232 -5.23 1.90 -14.48
N THR A 233 -5.87 2.02 -15.65
CA THR A 233 -7.28 2.44 -15.78
C THR A 233 -8.28 1.49 -15.13
N GLU A 234 -7.86 0.26 -14.85
CA GLU A 234 -8.64 -0.80 -14.21
C GLU A 234 -7.97 -1.25 -12.91
N ASP A 235 -8.80 -1.58 -11.91
CA ASP A 235 -8.36 -2.18 -10.66
C ASP A 235 -7.95 -3.64 -10.94
N ARG A 236 -6.65 -3.91 -10.88
CA ARG A 236 -6.12 -5.26 -11.11
C ARG A 236 -5.99 -6.01 -9.80
N TYR A 237 -6.70 -7.13 -9.70
CA TYR A 237 -6.64 -8.04 -8.54
C TYR A 237 -5.48 -9.03 -8.58
N LEU A 238 -4.93 -9.29 -9.78
CA LEU A 238 -3.85 -10.25 -9.99
C LEU A 238 -2.57 -9.54 -10.42
N LEU A 239 -1.46 -9.92 -9.78
CA LEU A 239 -0.10 -9.51 -10.11
C LEU A 239 0.66 -10.74 -10.60
N PHE A 240 1.18 -10.69 -11.83
CA PHE A 240 2.01 -11.78 -12.36
C PHE A 240 3.44 -11.68 -11.82
N VAL A 241 4.16 -12.82 -11.85
CA VAL A 241 5.51 -12.93 -11.25
C VAL A 241 6.52 -12.01 -11.93
N ASP A 242 6.42 -11.89 -13.24
CA ASP A 242 7.21 -10.99 -14.08
C ASP A 242 6.96 -9.52 -13.72
N GLU A 243 5.71 -9.12 -13.49
CA GLU A 243 5.33 -7.78 -13.02
C GLU A 243 5.85 -7.50 -11.61
N LEU A 244 5.77 -8.47 -10.70
CA LEU A 244 6.33 -8.37 -9.34
C LEU A 244 7.84 -8.16 -9.41
N ARG A 245 8.54 -8.95 -10.22
CA ARG A 245 9.99 -8.79 -10.45
C ARG A 245 10.30 -7.42 -11.05
N GLY A 246 9.57 -6.97 -12.05
CA GLY A 246 9.71 -5.63 -12.62
C GLY A 246 9.58 -4.54 -11.56
N ARG A 247 8.57 -4.63 -10.68
CA ARG A 247 8.38 -3.68 -9.56
C ARG A 247 9.54 -3.68 -8.57
N LEU A 248 10.10 -4.85 -8.24
CA LEU A 248 11.29 -4.94 -7.38
C LEU A 248 12.48 -4.21 -7.99
N VAL A 249 12.75 -4.39 -9.29
CA VAL A 249 13.83 -3.68 -9.99
C VAL A 249 13.56 -2.16 -9.98
N THR A 250 12.33 -1.72 -10.26
CA THR A 250 11.96 -0.29 -10.23
C THR A 250 12.15 0.34 -8.85
N LEU A 251 11.76 -0.33 -7.76
CA LEU A 251 11.98 0.15 -6.40
C LEU A 251 13.47 0.29 -6.08
N LEU A 252 14.33 -0.57 -6.64
CA LEU A 252 15.78 -0.49 -6.42
C LEU A 252 16.49 0.46 -7.41
N GLY A 253 15.75 1.06 -8.34
CA GLY A 253 16.29 1.95 -9.38
C GLY A 253 16.94 3.22 -8.82
N GLY A 254 16.33 3.86 -7.82
CA GLY A 254 16.91 5.03 -7.16
C GLY A 254 18.23 4.73 -6.45
N ARG A 255 18.29 3.61 -5.72
CA ARG A 255 19.54 3.12 -5.10
C ARG A 255 20.62 2.82 -6.14
N ALA A 256 20.27 2.15 -7.23
CA ALA A 256 21.20 1.82 -8.31
C ALA A 256 21.78 3.09 -8.98
N ALA A 257 20.94 4.10 -9.20
CA ALA A 257 21.36 5.39 -9.74
C ALA A 257 22.35 6.11 -8.81
N GLU A 258 22.07 6.17 -7.51
CA GLU A 258 23.00 6.74 -6.53
C GLU A 258 24.36 6.04 -6.55
N GLU A 259 24.36 4.71 -6.55
CA GLU A 259 25.59 3.92 -6.52
C GLU A 259 26.48 4.18 -7.73
N ILE A 260 25.90 4.34 -8.92
CA ILE A 260 26.64 4.63 -10.14
C ILE A 260 27.18 6.06 -10.13
N VAL A 261 26.33 7.04 -9.82
CA VAL A 261 26.67 8.47 -9.94
C VAL A 261 27.64 8.89 -8.84
N LEU A 262 27.54 8.29 -7.65
CA LEU A 262 28.37 8.63 -6.50
C LEU A 262 29.54 7.65 -6.29
N ALA A 263 29.90 6.90 -7.34
CA ALA A 263 31.05 5.98 -7.35
C ALA A 263 31.06 5.01 -6.15
N GLY A 264 29.93 4.33 -5.92
CA GLY A 264 29.75 3.33 -4.86
C GLY A 264 29.24 3.90 -3.53
N ARG A 265 29.06 5.22 -3.40
CA ARG A 265 28.43 5.81 -2.21
C ARG A 265 26.92 5.75 -2.32
N VAL A 266 26.27 5.51 -1.18
CA VAL A 266 24.82 5.36 -1.08
C VAL A 266 24.26 6.24 0.04
N SER A 267 23.06 6.78 -0.15
CA SER A 267 22.38 7.65 0.80
C SER A 267 21.35 6.89 1.67
N THR A 268 20.83 7.54 2.71
CA THR A 268 19.68 7.04 3.48
C THR A 268 18.33 7.31 2.80
N GLY A 269 18.31 7.97 1.64
CA GLY A 269 17.10 8.35 0.91
C GLY A 269 16.27 7.16 0.43
N ALA A 270 16.92 6.05 0.06
CA ALA A 270 16.25 4.84 -0.44
C ALA A 270 15.58 3.98 0.65
N LEU A 271 15.44 4.48 1.89
CA LEU A 271 14.93 3.68 3.02
C LEU A 271 13.52 3.13 2.77
N ASP A 272 12.62 3.96 2.25
CA ASP A 272 11.25 3.55 1.98
C ASP A 272 11.17 2.54 0.83
N ASP A 273 11.97 2.73 -0.23
CA ASP A 273 12.03 1.80 -1.36
C ASP A 273 12.57 0.44 -0.95
N ILE A 274 13.62 0.42 -0.13
CA ILE A 274 14.17 -0.83 0.43
C ILE A 274 13.12 -1.53 1.28
N ARG A 275 12.38 -0.80 2.12
CA ARG A 275 11.33 -1.38 2.96
C ARG A 275 10.21 -1.99 2.12
N ARG A 276 9.74 -1.27 1.09
CA ARG A 276 8.70 -1.74 0.16
C ARG A 276 9.18 -2.95 -0.65
N ALA A 277 10.41 -2.90 -1.18
CA ALA A 277 10.99 -4.01 -1.91
C ALA A 277 11.14 -5.24 -1.01
N THR A 278 11.57 -5.05 0.23
CA THR A 278 11.70 -6.15 1.21
C THR A 278 10.35 -6.78 1.54
N ASP A 279 9.31 -5.99 1.80
CA ASP A 279 7.95 -6.50 2.04
C ASP A 279 7.43 -7.29 0.84
N MET A 280 7.60 -6.75 -0.38
CA MET A 280 7.17 -7.42 -1.60
C MET A 280 7.94 -8.72 -1.86
N ALA A 281 9.26 -8.72 -1.68
CA ALA A 281 10.09 -9.91 -1.81
C ALA A 281 9.73 -10.96 -0.75
N TYR A 282 9.49 -10.55 0.50
CA TYR A 282 9.07 -11.45 1.56
C TYR A 282 7.73 -12.12 1.22
N LYS A 283 6.72 -11.36 0.79
CA LYS A 283 5.43 -11.93 0.37
C LYS A 283 5.57 -12.89 -0.82
N ALA A 284 6.39 -12.54 -1.82
CA ALA A 284 6.65 -13.41 -2.96
C ALA A 284 7.24 -14.78 -2.53
N VAL A 285 8.18 -14.75 -1.58
CA VAL A 285 8.90 -15.94 -1.12
C VAL A 285 8.10 -16.74 -0.08
N ALA A 286 7.46 -16.08 0.88
CA ALA A 286 6.87 -16.72 2.06
C ALA A 286 5.35 -16.92 1.99
N GLU A 287 4.63 -16.17 1.16
CA GLU A 287 3.15 -16.18 1.13
C GLU A 287 2.60 -16.61 -0.23
N TYR A 288 3.17 -16.11 -1.33
CA TYR A 288 2.69 -16.39 -2.69
C TYR A 288 3.27 -17.66 -3.29
N GLY A 289 4.26 -18.28 -2.63
CA GLY A 289 4.86 -19.54 -3.08
C GLY A 289 5.60 -19.42 -4.42
N LEU A 290 6.19 -18.26 -4.71
CA LEU A 290 6.83 -17.97 -6.01
C LEU A 290 8.31 -18.36 -6.06
N ASN A 291 8.89 -18.79 -4.93
CA ASN A 291 10.29 -19.25 -4.88
C ASN A 291 10.36 -20.75 -5.15
N GLN A 292 11.24 -21.17 -6.06
CA GLN A 292 11.35 -22.57 -6.45
C GLN A 292 11.93 -23.49 -5.37
N ARG A 293 12.84 -22.97 -4.54
CA ARG A 293 13.50 -23.76 -3.48
C ARG A 293 12.55 -24.03 -2.31
N ILE A 294 11.66 -23.09 -2.03
CA ILE A 294 10.63 -23.22 -0.98
C ILE A 294 9.38 -23.93 -1.53
N GLY A 295 9.03 -23.68 -2.79
CA GLY A 295 7.85 -24.23 -3.45
C GLY A 295 6.55 -23.47 -3.15
N PRO A 296 5.41 -23.97 -3.65
CA PRO A 296 4.12 -23.29 -3.60
C PRO A 296 3.45 -23.45 -2.22
N ILE A 297 4.10 -22.98 -1.16
CA ILE A 297 3.59 -23.04 0.23
C ILE A 297 3.36 -21.64 0.81
N SER A 298 2.37 -21.53 1.69
CA SER A 298 2.14 -20.34 2.53
C SER A 298 2.67 -20.58 3.93
N LEU A 299 3.75 -19.88 4.30
CA LEU A 299 4.36 -20.00 5.62
C LEU A 299 3.42 -19.52 6.73
N ALA A 300 2.61 -18.48 6.46
CA ALA A 300 1.64 -17.95 7.40
C ALA A 300 0.58 -19.02 7.76
N THR A 301 0.08 -19.74 6.76
CA THR A 301 -0.91 -20.81 6.96
C THR A 301 -0.29 -22.01 7.70
N LEU A 302 0.94 -22.40 7.37
CA LEU A 302 1.65 -23.47 8.07
C LEU A 302 1.91 -23.12 9.53
N SER A 303 2.31 -21.87 9.80
CA SER A 303 2.61 -21.37 11.14
C SER A 303 1.39 -21.32 12.04
N ASN A 304 0.21 -21.12 11.46
CA ASN A 304 -1.06 -21.10 12.19
C ASN A 304 -1.66 -22.50 12.38
N GLY A 305 -1.01 -23.57 11.90
CA GLY A 305 -1.48 -24.96 12.08
C GLY A 305 -2.53 -25.39 11.05
N GLY A 306 -2.66 -24.69 9.92
CA GLY A 306 -3.73 -24.92 8.95
C GLY A 306 -5.03 -24.20 9.31
N LEU A 307 -6.11 -24.51 8.57
CA LEU A 307 -7.43 -23.88 8.77
C LEU A 307 -8.30 -24.56 9.85
N ASP A 308 -7.86 -25.68 10.42
CA ASP A 308 -8.68 -26.43 11.38
C ASP A 308 -8.58 -25.83 12.80
N ASP A 309 -9.74 -25.44 13.34
CA ASP A 309 -10.00 -24.88 14.67
C ASP A 309 -9.76 -25.88 15.83
N SER A 310 -9.02 -26.95 15.56
CA SER A 310 -8.68 -28.00 16.53
C SER A 310 -7.24 -27.80 16.99
N GLY A 311 -7.09 -27.02 18.06
CA GLY A 311 -5.82 -26.64 18.67
C GLY A 311 -4.81 -27.79 18.77
N GLY A 312 -3.65 -27.56 18.18
CA GLY A 312 -2.44 -28.34 18.40
C GLY A 312 -1.67 -28.64 17.12
N SER A 313 -0.81 -27.72 16.66
CA SER A 313 0.19 -28.07 15.65
C SER A 313 1.45 -28.65 16.32
N PRO A 314 1.93 -29.85 15.91
CA PRO A 314 3.15 -30.47 16.42
C PRO A 314 4.44 -29.93 15.77
N PHE A 315 4.37 -28.94 14.87
CA PHE A 315 5.48 -28.50 14.01
C PHE A 315 6.37 -27.37 14.58
N GLY A 316 6.53 -27.30 15.91
CA GLY A 316 7.34 -26.25 16.55
C GLY A 316 8.86 -26.37 16.38
N ARG A 317 9.38 -27.45 15.77
CA ARG A 317 10.83 -27.71 15.68
C ARG A 317 11.52 -27.31 14.37
N ASP A 318 10.79 -27.17 13.26
CA ASP A 318 11.38 -26.89 11.93
C ASP A 318 11.12 -25.47 11.42
N GLN A 319 10.40 -24.66 12.21
CA GLN A 319 10.07 -23.28 11.85
C GLN A 319 11.31 -22.38 11.74
N GLY A 320 12.34 -22.61 12.56
CA GLY A 320 13.56 -21.80 12.54
C GLY A 320 14.34 -21.93 11.23
N HIS A 321 14.54 -23.16 10.75
CA HIS A 321 15.27 -23.42 9.51
C HIS A 321 14.53 -22.86 8.28
N LEU A 322 13.19 -22.96 8.27
CA LEU A 322 12.39 -22.41 7.18
C LEU A 322 12.39 -20.87 7.16
N VAL A 323 12.39 -20.22 8.33
CA VAL A 323 12.51 -18.76 8.43
C VAL A 323 13.88 -18.30 7.93
N ASP A 324 14.97 -18.98 8.32
CA ASP A 324 16.32 -18.65 7.85
C ASP A 324 16.44 -18.84 6.33
N LEU A 325 15.83 -19.90 5.79
CA LEU A 325 15.76 -20.14 4.35
C LEU A 325 15.02 -19.00 3.63
N VAL A 326 13.84 -18.60 4.13
CA VAL A 326 13.07 -17.47 3.58
C VAL A 326 13.91 -16.20 3.58
N GLN A 327 14.60 -15.88 4.67
CA GLN A 327 15.45 -14.70 4.75
C GLN A 327 16.58 -14.73 3.72
N GLY A 328 17.21 -15.90 3.54
CA GLY A 328 18.25 -16.11 2.51
C GLY A 328 17.72 -15.86 1.10
N GLU A 329 16.56 -16.43 0.76
CA GLU A 329 15.94 -16.28 -0.55
C GLU A 329 15.45 -14.85 -0.82
N VAL A 330 14.89 -14.16 0.19
CA VAL A 330 14.51 -12.74 0.09
C VAL A 330 15.73 -11.88 -0.20
N LYS A 331 16.84 -12.10 0.53
CA LYS A 331 18.09 -11.38 0.31
C LYS A 331 18.62 -11.61 -1.11
N ALA A 332 18.67 -12.87 -1.56
CA ALA A 332 19.13 -13.21 -2.91
C ALA A 332 18.29 -12.52 -3.99
N LEU A 333 16.95 -12.57 -3.86
CA LEU A 333 16.04 -11.92 -4.81
C LEU A 333 16.26 -10.40 -4.89
N LEU A 334 16.43 -9.73 -3.75
CA LEU A 334 16.70 -8.29 -3.70
C LEU A 334 18.08 -7.93 -4.27
N GLN A 335 19.10 -8.75 -4.01
CA GLN A 335 20.43 -8.55 -4.57
C GLN A 335 20.41 -8.67 -6.10
N SER A 336 19.79 -9.72 -6.64
CA SER A 336 19.63 -9.88 -8.09
C SER A 336 18.82 -8.74 -8.71
N ALA A 337 17.75 -8.29 -8.06
CA ALA A 337 16.97 -7.15 -8.53
C ALA A 337 17.79 -5.84 -8.55
N LEU A 338 18.66 -5.62 -7.56
CA LEU A 338 19.56 -4.46 -7.52
C LEU A 338 20.62 -4.53 -8.63
N GLU A 339 21.23 -5.70 -8.86
CA GLU A 339 22.21 -5.91 -9.94
C GLU A 339 21.61 -5.67 -11.33
N VAL A 340 20.36 -6.10 -11.52
CA VAL A 340 19.60 -5.81 -12.74
C VAL A 340 19.30 -4.32 -12.87
N ALA A 341 18.89 -3.65 -11.78
CA ALA A 341 18.68 -2.21 -11.78
C ALA A 341 19.96 -1.45 -12.15
N LEU A 342 21.12 -1.84 -11.59
CA LEU A 342 22.44 -1.28 -11.95
C LEU A 342 22.74 -1.46 -13.44
N SER A 343 22.41 -2.63 -14.00
CA SER A 343 22.62 -2.91 -15.43
C SER A 343 21.76 -2.01 -16.32
N VAL A 344 20.49 -1.77 -15.93
CA VAL A 344 19.60 -0.83 -16.61
C VAL A 344 20.16 0.59 -16.55
N ILE A 345 20.61 1.05 -15.38
CA ILE A 345 21.16 2.41 -15.25
C ILE A 345 22.45 2.55 -16.07
N ARG A 346 23.35 1.57 -16.04
CA ARG A 346 24.59 1.57 -16.85
C ARG A 346 24.33 1.60 -18.36
N ALA A 347 23.23 1.00 -18.81
CA ALA A 347 22.83 1.03 -20.21
C ALA A 347 22.25 2.40 -20.64
N ASN A 348 21.89 3.27 -19.69
CA ASN A 348 21.18 4.54 -19.94
C ASN A 348 21.88 5.78 -19.34
N PRO A 349 23.21 5.96 -19.54
CA PRO A 349 23.96 7.03 -18.87
C PRO A 349 23.53 8.44 -19.34
N ALA A 350 23.19 8.58 -20.62
CA ALA A 350 22.78 9.85 -21.20
C ALA A 350 21.46 10.35 -20.62
N VAL A 351 20.48 9.45 -20.41
CA VAL A 351 19.20 9.80 -19.78
C VAL A 351 19.40 10.11 -18.31
N LEU A 352 20.19 9.30 -17.60
CA LEU A 352 20.45 9.50 -16.17
C LEU A 352 21.06 10.88 -15.89
N GLU A 353 22.15 11.22 -16.58
CA GLU A 353 22.83 12.50 -16.36
C GLU A 353 22.08 13.68 -16.98
N GLY A 354 21.54 13.53 -18.20
CA GLY A 354 20.83 14.60 -18.89
C GLY A 354 19.54 14.99 -18.17
N LEU A 355 18.67 14.02 -17.90
CA LEU A 355 17.42 14.27 -17.16
C LEU A 355 17.71 14.61 -15.69
N GLY A 356 18.75 14.03 -15.09
CA GLY A 356 19.19 14.37 -13.74
C GLY A 356 19.62 15.83 -13.60
N ALA A 357 20.43 16.34 -14.53
CA ALA A 357 20.83 17.75 -14.58
C ALA A 357 19.63 18.68 -14.85
N TYR A 358 18.75 18.30 -15.79
CA TYR A 358 17.53 19.04 -16.06
C TYR A 358 16.65 19.15 -14.82
N LEU A 359 16.45 18.05 -14.10
CA LEU A 359 15.62 17.99 -12.89
C LEU A 359 16.26 18.74 -11.72
N GLU A 360 17.60 18.75 -11.63
CA GLU A 360 18.33 19.57 -10.67
C GLU A 360 18.12 21.07 -10.90
N GLU A 361 18.03 21.51 -12.15
CA GLU A 361 17.76 22.91 -12.50
C GLU A 361 16.28 23.28 -12.33
N ASN A 362 15.38 22.50 -12.91
CA ASN A 362 13.96 22.83 -13.03
C ASN A 362 13.08 22.30 -11.89
N GLU A 363 13.60 21.42 -11.04
CA GLU A 363 12.95 20.83 -9.85
C GLU A 363 11.74 19.91 -10.13
N LYS A 364 11.17 20.00 -11.34
CA LYS A 364 10.05 19.22 -11.86
C LYS A 364 10.20 18.98 -13.37
N VAL A 365 9.68 17.85 -13.84
CA VAL A 365 9.49 17.57 -15.26
C VAL A 365 8.27 16.65 -15.41
N GLU A 366 7.40 16.92 -16.37
CA GLU A 366 6.13 16.18 -16.55
C GLU A 366 5.68 16.17 -18.02
N GLY A 367 4.69 15.33 -18.33
CA GLY A 367 4.04 15.33 -19.63
C GLY A 367 4.95 14.93 -20.79
N GLU A 368 4.76 15.56 -21.95
CA GLU A 368 5.47 15.22 -23.20
C GLU A 368 6.98 15.41 -23.08
N GLU A 369 7.43 16.42 -22.33
CA GLU A 369 8.86 16.69 -22.12
C GLU A 369 9.54 15.52 -21.41
N LEU A 370 8.93 15.00 -20.34
CA LEU A 370 9.42 13.81 -19.66
C LEU A 370 9.41 12.59 -20.60
N GLN A 371 8.35 12.41 -21.38
CA GLN A 371 8.29 11.29 -22.32
C GLN A 371 9.40 11.36 -23.38
N GLU A 372 9.78 12.55 -23.84
CA GLU A 372 10.86 12.69 -24.83
C GLU A 372 12.20 12.19 -24.29
N TRP A 373 12.53 12.53 -23.04
CA TRP A 373 13.70 11.96 -22.36
C TRP A 373 13.62 10.44 -22.26
N LEU A 374 12.47 9.92 -21.82
CA LEU A 374 12.26 8.50 -21.54
C LEU A 374 12.15 7.62 -22.79
N LYS A 375 11.85 8.18 -23.98
CA LYS A 375 11.83 7.43 -25.25
C LYS A 375 13.15 6.75 -25.58
N SER A 376 14.26 7.34 -25.14
CA SER A 376 15.60 6.83 -25.40
C SER A 376 16.04 5.73 -24.41
N VAL A 377 15.19 5.38 -23.44
CA VAL A 377 15.50 4.34 -22.44
C VAL A 377 15.55 2.96 -23.08
N VAL A 378 16.69 2.30 -22.91
CA VAL A 378 16.98 0.95 -23.36
C VAL A 378 16.79 -0.04 -22.20
N ALA A 379 16.10 -1.15 -22.49
CA ALA A 379 16.01 -2.29 -21.58
C ALA A 379 17.12 -3.32 -21.94
N PRO A 380 18.10 -3.58 -21.05
CA PRO A 380 19.16 -4.54 -21.31
C PRO A 380 18.65 -6.00 -21.17
N GLU A 381 19.40 -6.96 -21.71
CA GLU A 381 18.99 -8.38 -21.76
C GLU A 381 18.86 -9.00 -20.36
N GLU A 382 19.66 -8.55 -19.39
CA GLU A 382 19.62 -8.96 -18.00
C GLU A 382 18.25 -8.67 -17.38
N LEU A 383 17.63 -7.53 -17.72
CA LEU A 383 16.28 -7.19 -17.25
C LEU A 383 15.24 -8.16 -17.80
N SER A 384 15.29 -8.44 -19.10
CA SER A 384 14.39 -9.40 -19.75
C SER A 384 14.54 -10.80 -19.15
N SER A 385 15.78 -11.23 -18.92
CA SER A 385 16.11 -12.54 -18.33
C SER A 385 15.63 -12.66 -16.89
N PHE A 386 15.80 -11.60 -16.09
CA PHE A 386 15.33 -11.56 -14.70
C PHE A 386 13.80 -11.61 -14.62
N ILE A 387 13.11 -10.74 -15.36
CA ILE A 387 11.64 -10.66 -15.39
C ILE A 387 11.04 -12.01 -15.81
N THR A 388 11.56 -12.61 -16.89
CA THR A 388 11.08 -13.91 -17.39
C THR A 388 11.50 -15.11 -16.54
N GLY A 389 12.44 -14.94 -15.60
CA GLY A 389 12.91 -16.01 -14.71
C GLY A 389 13.90 -16.97 -15.34
N LYS A 390 14.56 -16.58 -16.43
CA LYS A 390 15.53 -17.43 -17.14
C LYS A 390 16.92 -17.47 -16.49
N GLN A 391 17.17 -16.67 -15.45
CA GLN A 391 18.49 -16.52 -14.83
C GLN A 391 18.97 -17.70 -13.97
N GLU A 392 18.14 -18.71 -13.68
CA GLU A 392 18.58 -19.82 -12.82
C GLU A 392 19.71 -20.70 -13.42
N HIS A 393 20.05 -20.53 -14.70
CA HIS A 393 21.11 -21.31 -15.35
C HIS A 393 22.39 -20.55 -15.73
N VAL A 394 22.44 -19.22 -15.64
CA VAL A 394 23.55 -18.45 -16.25
C VAL A 394 24.73 -18.21 -15.31
N LEU A 395 24.54 -18.27 -13.98
CA LEU A 395 25.59 -17.97 -13.00
C LEU A 395 26.33 -19.21 -12.43
N GLN A 396 26.05 -20.43 -12.93
CA GLN A 396 26.74 -21.65 -12.48
C GLN A 396 27.99 -22.04 -13.31
N LEU A 397 28.44 -21.23 -14.28
CA LEU A 397 29.49 -21.66 -15.21
C LEU A 397 30.88 -21.00 -15.10
N GLU A 398 31.15 -20.13 -14.12
CA GLU A 398 32.51 -19.54 -13.98
C GLU A 398 33.10 -19.57 -12.56
N VAL A 399 32.84 -20.64 -11.80
CA VAL A 399 33.73 -21.02 -10.69
C VAL A 399 34.07 -22.49 -10.82
N GLY A 400 35.04 -22.78 -11.70
CA GLY A 400 35.50 -24.15 -11.93
C GLY A 400 36.65 -24.23 -12.93
N LEU A 401 37.84 -23.79 -12.50
CA LEU A 401 39.13 -24.50 -12.64
C LEU A 401 40.27 -23.72 -11.97
#